data_AF-A0A382TUE7-F1
#
_entry.id   AF-A0A382TUE7-F1
#
_cell.length_a   1.000
_cell.length_b   1.000
_cell.length_c   1.000
_cell.angle_alpha   90.00
_cell.angle_beta   90.00
_cell.angle_gamma   90.00
#
_symmetry.space_group_name_H-M   'P 1'
#
loop_
_entity.id
_entity.type
_entity.pdbx_description
1 polymer ?
#
loop_
_entity_poly.entity_id
_entity_poly.type
_entity_poly.pdbx_seq_one_letter_code
_entity_poly.pdbx_strand_id
1 'polypeptide(L)' 'MINKSFWKGKRVLITGHTGFKGGWLSIWIKNLGAQVIGYSLSPITKKNFFD' A
#
# COMPACT_ATOMS: atom_id res chain seq x y z
N MET A 1 7.77 -12.18 14.04
CA MET A 1 8.23 -10.82 13.67
C MET A 1 8.25 -10.69 12.15
N ILE A 2 8.06 -9.49 11.60
CA ILE A 2 8.12 -9.28 10.14
C ILE A 2 9.56 -9.20 9.67
N ASN A 3 9.92 -9.98 8.65
CA ASN A 3 11.23 -9.97 8.02
C ASN A 3 11.32 -8.90 6.92
N LYS A 4 12.08 -7.82 7.15
CA LYS A 4 12.31 -6.76 6.16
C LYS A 4 13.04 -7.26 4.90
N SER A 5 13.96 -8.22 5.03
CA SER A 5 14.73 -8.73 3.88
C SER A 5 13.85 -9.47 2.88
N PHE A 6 12.76 -10.10 3.34
CA PHE A 6 11.76 -10.69 2.47
C PHE A 6 11.10 -9.64 1.58
N TRP A 7 10.70 -8.49 2.12
CA TRP A 7 9.94 -7.48 1.37
C TRP A 7 10.81 -6.62 0.45
N LYS A 8 12.08 -6.41 0.80
CA LYS A 8 12.99 -5.55 0.04
C LYS A 8 13.05 -5.96 -1.44
N GLY A 9 12.72 -5.03 -2.34
CA GLY A 9 12.75 -5.22 -3.79
C GLY A 9 11.60 -6.04 -4.38
N LYS A 10 10.68 -6.59 -3.58
CA LYS A 10 9.53 -7.33 -4.12
C LYS A 10 8.56 -6.37 -4.81
N ARG A 11 8.06 -6.78 -5.97
CA ARG A 11 6.95 -6.11 -6.67
C ARG A 11 5.64 -6.62 -6.09
N VAL A 12 4.82 -5.72 -5.54
CA VAL A 12 3.57 -6.06 -4.85
C VAL A 12 2.43 -5.27 -5.46
N LEU A 13 1.44 -5.97 -6.01
CA LEU A 13 0.18 -5.37 -6.46
C LEU A 13 -0.82 -5.36 -5.30
N ILE A 14 -1.37 -4.18 -4.99
CA ILE A 14 -2.43 -4.01 -3.98
C ILE A 14 -3.68 -3.48 -4.68
N THR A 15 -4.72 -4.30 -4.73
CA THR A 15 -6.05 -3.85 -5.12
C THR A 15 -6.74 -3.19 -3.92
N GLY A 16 -7.50 -2.12 -4.14
CA GLY A 16 -8.17 -1.39 -3.04
C GLY A 16 -7.23 -0.48 -2.23
N HIS A 17 -6.06 -0.10 -2.77
CA HIS A 17 -5.08 0.78 -2.12
C HIS A 17 -5.59 2.19 -1.75
N THR A 18 -6.66 2.68 -2.39
CA THR A 18 -7.30 3.98 -2.07
C THR A 18 -8.21 3.94 -0.83
N GLY A 19 -8.52 2.75 -0.29
CA GLY A 19 -9.31 2.59 0.93
C GLY A 19 -8.48 2.69 2.21
N PHE A 20 -9.14 2.72 3.38
CA PHE A 20 -8.45 2.85 4.67
C PHE A 20 -7.38 1.76 4.92
N LYS A 21 -7.78 0.48 4.81
CA LYS A 21 -6.88 -0.66 5.03
C LYS A 21 -5.81 -0.76 3.94
N GLY A 22 -6.23 -0.57 2.69
CA GLY A 22 -5.34 -0.63 1.53
C GLY A 22 -4.26 0.45 1.56
N GLY A 23 -4.62 1.67 1.97
CA GLY A 23 -3.67 2.79 2.11
C GLY A 23 -2.62 2.52 3.19
N TRP A 24 -3.06 2.14 4.39
CA TRP A 24 -2.13 1.76 5.48
C TRP A 24 -1.24 0.58 5.10
N LEU A 25 -1.80 -0.46 4.47
CA LEU A 25 -1.03 -1.60 4.01
C LEU A 25 0.01 -1.18 2.96
N SER A 26 -0.37 -0.31 2.02
CA SER A 26 0.53 0.20 0.98
C SER A 26 1.72 0.96 1.58
N ILE A 27 1.46 1.85 2.55
CA ILE A 27 2.51 2.58 3.28
C ILE A 27 3.42 1.60 4.03
N TRP A 28 2.84 0.65 4.74
CA TRP A 28 3.62 -0.29 5.55
C TRP A 28 4.54 -1.16 4.69
N ILE A 29 4.01 -1.75 3.62
CA ILE A 29 4.76 -2.62 2.71
C ILE A 29 5.84 -1.82 1.96
N LYS A 30 5.54 -0.59 1.54
CA LYS A 30 6.53 0.33 0.97
C LYS A 30 7.67 0.61 1.96
N ASN A 31 7.36 0.84 3.24
CA ASN A 31 8.35 1.07 4.30
C ASN A 31 9.21 -0.17 4.61
N LEU A 32 8.75 -1.38 4.25
CA LEU A 32 9.55 -2.60 4.33
C LEU A 32 10.50 -2.78 3.12
N GLY A 33 10.48 -1.86 2.15
CA GLY A 33 11.37 -1.83 0.99
C GLY A 33 10.81 -2.47 -0.27
N ALA A 34 9.51 -2.79 -0.30
CA ALA A 34 8.85 -3.32 -1.49
C ALA A 34 8.50 -2.22 -2.51
N GLN A 35 8.42 -2.60 -3.78
CA GLN A 35 7.90 -1.79 -4.87
C GLN A 35 6.39 -2.04 -5.00
N VAL A 36 5.59 -1.11 -4.48
CA VAL A 36 4.12 -1.24 -4.45
C VAL A 36 3.49 -0.61 -5.68
N ILE A 37 2.60 -1.35 -6.33
CA ILE A 37 1.72 -0.89 -7.41
C ILE A 37 0.28 -0.98 -6.89
N GLY A 38 -0.49 0.10 -7.04
CA GLY A 38 -1.88 0.16 -6.59
C GLY A 38 -2.87 0.09 -7.76
N TYR A 39 -3.99 -0.62 -7.57
CA TYR A 39 -5.12 -0.59 -8.50
C TYR A 39 -6.44 -0.46 -7.75
N SER A 40 -7.16 0.64 -7.98
CA SER A 40 -8.43 0.93 -7.32
C SER A 40 -9.27 1.93 -8.09
N LEU A 41 -10.55 2.01 -7.74
CA LEU A 41 -11.34 3.21 -7.95
C LEU A 41 -10.81 4.37 -7.10
N SER A 42 -11.26 5.58 -7.40
CA SER A 42 -10.96 6.78 -6.60
C SER A 42 -11.37 6.61 -5.12
N PRO A 43 -10.71 7.32 -4.17
CA PRO A 43 -11.11 7.29 -2.76
C PRO A 43 -12.60 7.62 -2.59
N ILE A 44 -13.30 6.88 -1.73
CA ILE A 44 -14.75 7.01 -1.54
C ILE A 44 -15.14 8.16 -0.59
N THR A 45 -14.18 8.65 0.21
CA THR A 45 -14.39 9.68 1.23
C THR A 45 -13.70 10.99 0.87
N LYS A 46 -14.36 12.11 1.21
CA LYS A 46 -13.81 13.46 1.00
C LYS A 46 -12.49 13.69 1.74
N LYS A 47 -12.31 13.06 2.91
CA LYS A 47 -11.04 13.01 3.63
C LYS A 47 -10.42 11.64 3.39
N ASN A 48 -9.24 11.59 2.78
CA ASN A 48 -8.56 10.35 2.43
C ASN A 48 -7.02 10.51 2.56
N PHE A 49 -6.23 9.56 2.06
CA PHE A 49 -4.76 9.59 2.16
C PHE A 49 -4.07 10.40 1.06
N PHE A 50 -4.81 10.82 0.04
CA PHE A 50 -4.29 11.44 -1.18
C PHE A 50 -4.60 12.94 -1.27
N ASP A 51 -5.45 13.44 -0.36
CA ASP A 51 -5.83 14.84 -0.18
C ASP A 51 -5.51 15.31 1.25
#